data_AF-A0A2C9M0U0-F1
#
_entry.id   AF-A0A2C9M0U0-F1
#
_cell.length_a   1.000
_cell.length_b   1.000
_cell.length_c   1.000
_cell.angle_alpha   90.00
_cell.angle_beta   90.00
_cell.angle_gamma   90.00
#
_symmetry.space_group_name_H-M   'P 1'
#
loop_
_entity.id
_entity.type
_entity.pdbx_description
1 polymer ?
#
loop_
_entity_poly.entity_id
_entity_poly.type
_entity_poly.pdbx_seq_one_letter_code
_entity_poly.pdbx_strand_id
1 'polypeptide(L)'
;MEFSFMGSRILDEVFMELLKKGLKQAKTVLVAGTSAGGTGVLINIDRIADIIHASDASIDVRGLVDAGWFLDNEPFRAKHCRDAFTCSPMAGIQKGAQVWVPRLPEACIAIYPNEIWRCFFGHRVVSSIKSSIYVIQNLYDAAQIKVNNVFDERPRSDLSSEQWRYLLSLGEEVKQSLQNV
;
A
#
# COMPACT_ATOMS: atom_id res chain seq x y z
N MET A 1 17.52 19.31 10.57
CA MET A 1 16.96 19.35 9.20
C MET A 1 15.55 18.78 9.31
N GLU A 2 14.55 19.57 8.97
CA GLU A 2 13.13 19.17 9.05
C GLU A 2 12.69 18.73 7.65
N PHE A 3 12.10 17.53 7.54
CA PHE A 3 11.63 16.98 6.27
C PHE A 3 10.13 17.24 6.10
N SER A 4 9.69 17.49 4.87
CA SER A 4 8.27 17.64 4.53
C SER A 4 7.71 16.36 3.90
N PHE A 5 6.63 15.82 4.46
CA PHE A 5 5.96 14.61 3.97
C PHE A 5 4.63 14.97 3.29
N MET A 6 4.70 15.26 1.99
CA MET A 6 3.57 15.85 1.25
C MET A 6 3.01 14.95 0.14
N GLY A 7 3.30 13.65 0.15
CA GLY A 7 2.94 12.74 -0.95
C GLY A 7 1.47 12.82 -1.38
N SER A 8 0.55 12.81 -0.42
CA SER A 8 -0.89 12.95 -0.72
C SER A 8 -1.23 14.31 -1.34
N ARG A 9 -0.58 15.40 -0.90
CA ARG A 9 -0.82 16.77 -1.39
C ARG A 9 -0.26 16.98 -2.78
N ILE A 10 0.89 16.36 -3.09
CA ILE A 10 1.44 16.33 -4.44
C ILE A 10 0.40 15.72 -5.40
N LEU A 11 -0.28 14.64 -4.99
CA LEU A 11 -1.35 14.05 -5.81
C LEU A 11 -2.54 15.00 -6.00
N ASP A 12 -2.97 15.74 -4.97
CA ASP A 12 -4.04 16.77 -5.14
C ASP A 12 -3.67 17.75 -6.26
N GLU A 13 -2.48 18.35 -6.14
CA GLU A 13 -2.02 19.40 -7.06
C GLU A 13 -1.85 18.86 -8.48
N VAL A 14 -1.28 17.66 -8.63
CA VAL A 14 -1.13 17.02 -9.96
C VAL A 14 -2.49 16.84 -10.62
N PHE A 15 -3.49 16.29 -9.94
CA PHE A 15 -4.81 16.08 -10.55
C PHE A 15 -5.54 17.40 -10.80
N MET A 16 -5.45 18.38 -9.90
CA MET A 16 -6.00 19.72 -10.11
C MET A 16 -5.36 20.44 -11.31
N GLU A 17 -4.06 20.27 -11.53
CA GLU A 17 -3.37 20.84 -12.68
C GLU A 17 -3.73 20.08 -13.98
N LEU A 18 -3.78 18.75 -13.96
CA LEU A 18 -4.16 17.93 -15.11
C LEU A 18 -5.60 18.20 -15.58
N LEU A 19 -6.53 18.50 -14.67
CA LEU A 19 -7.88 18.96 -15.01
C LEU A 19 -7.88 20.24 -15.86
N LYS A 20 -6.90 21.14 -15.67
CA LYS A 20 -6.74 22.35 -16.51
C LYS A 20 -6.06 22.04 -17.85
N LYS A 21 -5.41 20.89 -17.97
CA LYS A 21 -4.61 20.47 -19.14
C LYS A 21 -5.27 19.35 -19.97
N GLY A 22 -6.56 19.11 -19.79
CA GLY A 22 -7.34 18.20 -20.64
C GLY A 22 -7.85 16.93 -19.96
N LEU A 23 -7.51 16.66 -18.69
CA LEU A 23 -8.06 15.50 -17.97
C LEU A 23 -9.60 15.52 -17.90
N LYS A 24 -10.23 16.71 -17.94
CA LYS A 24 -11.69 16.87 -18.00
C LYS A 24 -12.35 16.25 -19.23
N GLN A 25 -11.58 15.93 -20.27
CA GLN A 25 -12.08 15.30 -21.50
C GLN A 25 -11.88 13.78 -21.47
N ALA A 26 -11.26 13.25 -20.40
CA ALA A 26 -11.04 11.83 -20.26
C ALA A 26 -12.36 11.11 -19.98
N LYS A 27 -12.59 9.97 -20.64
CA LYS A 27 -13.67 9.05 -20.27
C LYS A 27 -13.30 8.23 -19.03
N THR A 28 -12.04 7.86 -18.92
CA THR A 28 -11.52 7.00 -17.86
C THR A 28 -10.15 7.51 -17.43
N VAL A 29 -9.90 7.53 -16.12
CA VAL A 29 -8.61 7.83 -15.51
C VAL A 29 -8.15 6.62 -14.72
N LEU A 30 -7.06 6.00 -15.15
CA LEU A 30 -6.41 4.91 -14.44
C LEU A 30 -5.27 5.46 -13.58
N VAL A 31 -5.40 5.36 -12.27
CA VAL A 31 -4.34 5.70 -11.31
C VAL A 31 -3.56 4.43 -11.00
N ALA A 32 -2.35 4.33 -11.52
CA ALA A 32 -1.49 3.17 -11.35
C ALA A 32 -0.30 3.47 -10.46
N GLY A 33 0.16 2.47 -9.71
CA GLY A 33 1.38 2.57 -8.92
C GLY A 33 1.98 1.20 -8.60
N THR A 34 3.31 1.17 -8.51
CA THR A 34 4.09 -0.03 -8.18
C THR A 34 4.73 0.11 -6.80
N SER A 35 4.81 -0.98 -6.03
CA SER A 35 5.43 -1.01 -4.70
C SER A 35 4.76 0.00 -3.74
N ALA A 36 5.53 0.90 -3.11
CA ALA A 36 4.98 1.98 -2.29
C ALA A 36 3.97 2.87 -3.05
N GLY A 37 4.12 2.99 -4.38
CA GLY A 37 3.15 3.67 -5.23
C GLY A 37 1.82 2.92 -5.34
N GLY A 38 1.84 1.58 -5.33
CA GLY A 38 0.62 0.75 -5.32
C GLY A 38 -0.14 0.89 -4.01
N THR A 39 0.56 0.87 -2.87
CA THR A 39 -0.04 1.25 -1.57
C THR A 39 -0.56 2.69 -1.61
N GLY A 40 0.16 3.59 -2.30
CA GLY A 40 -0.28 4.95 -2.58
C GLY A 40 -1.60 5.01 -3.35
N VAL A 41 -1.83 4.13 -4.33
CA VAL A 41 -3.13 4.04 -5.03
C VAL A 41 -4.23 3.69 -4.03
N LEU A 42 -4.06 2.63 -3.23
CA LEU A 42 -5.05 2.18 -2.25
C LEU A 42 -5.51 3.30 -1.30
N ILE A 43 -4.58 4.07 -0.74
CA ILE A 43 -4.91 5.08 0.28
C ILE A 43 -5.33 6.44 -0.30
N ASN A 44 -5.23 6.64 -1.62
CA ASN A 44 -5.51 7.94 -2.25
C ASN A 44 -6.57 7.89 -3.37
N ILE A 45 -6.95 6.71 -3.88
CA ILE A 45 -7.79 6.59 -5.08
C ILE A 45 -9.13 7.31 -4.95
N ASP A 46 -9.83 7.15 -3.83
CA ASP A 46 -11.14 7.77 -3.62
C ASP A 46 -11.04 9.30 -3.52
N ARG A 47 -10.01 9.83 -2.87
CA ARG A 47 -9.76 11.28 -2.82
C ARG A 47 -9.42 11.84 -4.20
N ILE A 48 -8.68 11.08 -5.02
CA ILE A 48 -8.41 11.45 -6.42
C ILE A 48 -9.71 11.45 -7.22
N ALA A 49 -10.57 10.44 -7.02
CA ALA A 49 -11.88 10.37 -7.65
C ALA A 49 -12.74 11.59 -7.28
N ASP A 50 -12.79 11.96 -6.01
CA ASP A 50 -13.53 13.14 -5.54
C ASP A 50 -13.07 14.44 -6.24
N ILE A 51 -11.77 14.63 -6.44
CA ILE A 51 -11.21 15.80 -7.14
C ILE A 51 -11.61 15.82 -8.62
N ILE A 52 -11.56 14.66 -9.28
CA ILE A 52 -11.94 14.54 -10.68
C ILE A 52 -13.45 14.76 -10.84
N HIS A 53 -14.26 14.13 -9.98
CA HIS A 53 -15.72 14.20 -9.99
C HIS A 53 -16.27 15.57 -9.61
N ALA A 54 -15.53 16.35 -8.81
CA ALA A 54 -15.84 17.75 -8.59
C ALA A 54 -15.82 18.58 -9.89
N SER A 55 -15.06 18.13 -10.91
CA SER A 55 -15.11 18.74 -12.24
C SER A 55 -16.08 18.06 -13.19
N ASP A 56 -16.13 16.72 -13.20
CA ASP A 56 -17.05 15.94 -14.04
C ASP A 56 -17.26 14.54 -13.43
N ALA A 57 -18.46 14.29 -12.91
CA ALA A 57 -18.83 13.04 -12.26
C ALA A 57 -18.99 11.85 -13.23
N SER A 58 -18.99 12.08 -14.55
CA SER A 58 -19.09 11.02 -15.55
C SER A 58 -17.76 10.32 -15.85
N ILE A 59 -16.64 10.89 -15.39
CA ILE A 59 -15.30 10.32 -15.58
C ILE A 59 -15.14 9.08 -14.69
N ASP A 60 -14.84 7.95 -15.32
CA ASP A 60 -14.62 6.68 -14.63
C ASP A 60 -13.20 6.64 -14.03
N VAL A 61 -13.07 6.59 -12.70
CA VAL A 61 -11.77 6.58 -12.01
C VAL A 61 -11.50 5.19 -11.45
N ARG A 62 -10.37 4.60 -11.87
CA ARG A 62 -9.96 3.24 -11.47
C ARG A 62 -8.54 3.20 -10.93
N GLY A 63 -8.27 2.27 -10.03
CA GLY A 63 -6.94 2.03 -9.47
C GLY A 63 -6.27 0.79 -10.05
N LEU A 64 -4.95 0.84 -10.28
CA LEU A 64 -4.11 -0.32 -10.52
C LEU A 64 -3.02 -0.39 -9.45
N VAL A 65 -3.08 -1.42 -8.62
CA VAL A 65 -2.19 -1.64 -7.47
C VAL A 65 -1.22 -2.76 -7.82
N ASP A 66 0.00 -2.40 -8.21
CA ASP A 66 1.06 -3.36 -8.52
C ASP A 66 2.05 -3.46 -7.35
N ALA A 67 2.31 -4.68 -6.86
CA ALA A 67 3.23 -4.97 -5.76
C ALA A 67 3.02 -4.10 -4.49
N GLY A 68 1.82 -3.57 -4.29
CA GLY A 68 1.46 -2.64 -3.22
C GLY A 68 0.65 -3.29 -2.09
N TRP A 69 0.42 -4.60 -2.17
CA TRP A 69 -0.41 -5.37 -1.25
C TRP A 69 0.46 -6.14 -0.26
N PHE A 70 0.80 -5.47 0.85
CA PHE A 70 1.57 -6.04 1.95
C PHE A 70 0.66 -6.64 3.03
N LEU A 71 1.21 -7.58 3.80
CA LEU A 71 0.60 -8.14 5.00
C LEU A 71 1.27 -7.57 6.26
N ASP A 72 0.47 -7.35 7.31
CA ASP A 72 0.90 -6.98 8.65
C ASP A 72 1.23 -8.22 9.49
N ASN A 73 1.84 -9.23 8.88
CA ASN A 73 2.13 -10.51 9.51
C ASN A 73 3.43 -10.49 10.33
N GLU A 74 3.58 -11.49 11.20
CA GLU A 74 4.79 -11.64 12.00
C GLU A 74 5.99 -12.00 11.11
N PRO A 75 7.16 -11.34 11.28
CA PRO A 75 8.35 -11.65 10.51
C PRO A 75 8.87 -13.04 10.87
N PHE A 76 9.55 -13.70 9.92
CA PHE A 76 10.21 -14.99 10.15
C PHE A 76 11.21 -14.92 11.31
N ARG A 77 11.98 -13.82 11.37
CA ARG A 77 12.86 -13.53 12.50
C ARG A 77 12.65 -12.10 12.96
N ALA A 78 12.53 -11.93 14.27
CA ALA A 78 12.54 -10.61 14.87
C ALA A 78 13.92 -9.96 14.69
N LYS A 79 13.94 -8.75 14.12
CA LYS A 79 15.10 -7.87 14.11
C LYS A 79 14.76 -6.58 14.83
N HIS A 80 15.77 -5.95 15.44
CA HIS A 80 15.60 -4.59 15.93
C HIS A 80 15.33 -3.65 14.76
N CYS A 81 14.21 -2.93 14.84
CA CYS A 81 13.77 -1.94 13.86
C CYS A 81 14.67 -0.69 13.93
N ARG A 82 15.82 -0.76 13.24
CA ARG A 82 16.88 0.26 13.19
C ARG A 82 16.80 1.13 11.94
N ASP A 83 16.37 0.54 10.83
CA ASP A 83 16.23 1.18 9.53
C ASP A 83 14.98 0.65 8.81
N ALA A 84 14.65 1.27 7.66
CA ALA A 84 13.46 0.94 6.88
C ALA A 84 13.39 -0.51 6.37
N PHE A 85 14.50 -1.24 6.35
CA PHE A 85 14.58 -2.60 5.82
C PHE A 85 14.66 -3.69 6.89
N THR A 86 14.94 -3.31 8.14
CA THR A 86 15.03 -4.22 9.29
C THR A 86 13.79 -4.19 10.17
N CYS A 87 12.97 -3.15 10.05
CA CYS A 87 11.66 -3.10 10.68
C CYS A 87 10.70 -4.11 10.07
N SER A 88 9.89 -4.76 10.91
CA SER A 88 8.72 -5.50 10.42
C SER A 88 7.75 -4.55 9.72
N PRO A 89 6.87 -5.05 8.83
CA PRO A 89 5.87 -4.22 8.15
C PRO A 89 5.10 -3.32 9.13
N MET A 90 4.57 -3.91 10.21
CA MET A 90 3.81 -3.19 11.24
C MET A 90 4.65 -2.10 11.91
N ALA A 91 5.83 -2.44 12.42
CA ALA A 91 6.67 -1.48 13.15
C ALA A 91 7.14 -0.32 12.26
N GLY A 92 7.47 -0.62 11.00
CA GLY A 92 7.88 0.38 10.02
C GLY A 92 6.77 1.38 9.72
N ILE A 93 5.55 0.90 9.44
CA ILE A 93 4.41 1.76 9.14
C ILE A 93 3.94 2.52 10.38
N GLN A 94 3.93 1.91 11.57
CA GLN A 94 3.59 2.61 12.82
C GLN A 94 4.50 3.81 13.07
N LYS A 95 5.82 3.63 12.96
CA LYS A 95 6.79 4.72 13.08
C LYS A 95 6.62 5.75 11.96
N GLY A 96 6.42 5.29 10.73
CA GLY A 96 6.20 6.15 9.57
C GLY A 96 4.97 7.04 9.74
N ALA A 97 3.82 6.47 10.11
CA ALA A 97 2.57 7.20 10.29
C ALA A 97 2.66 8.30 11.35
N GLN A 98 3.43 8.08 12.42
CA GLN A 98 3.69 9.10 13.46
C GLN A 98 4.46 10.30 12.92
N VAL A 99 5.39 10.08 11.99
CA VAL A 99 6.25 11.13 11.43
C VAL A 99 5.61 11.80 10.22
N TRP A 100 4.94 11.05 9.36
CA TRP A 100 4.40 11.55 8.08
C TRP A 100 3.05 12.23 8.24
N VAL A 101 2.30 11.91 9.30
CA VAL A 101 0.93 12.39 9.54
C VAL A 101 0.05 12.21 8.28
N PRO A 102 -0.13 10.95 7.84
CA PRO A 102 -0.73 10.66 6.53
C PRO A 102 -2.22 11.02 6.48
N ARG A 103 -2.70 11.41 5.29
CA ARG A 103 -4.13 11.47 4.99
C ARG A 103 -4.57 10.12 4.45
N LEU A 104 -5.37 9.41 5.23
CA LEU A 104 -5.87 8.06 4.93
C LEU A 104 -7.38 8.09 4.67
N PRO A 105 -7.96 7.06 4.03
CA PRO A 105 -9.40 6.99 3.83
C PRO A 105 -10.17 7.06 5.16
N GLU A 106 -11.10 8.00 5.28
CA GLU A 106 -11.87 8.24 6.51
C GLU A 106 -12.65 7.00 6.94
N ALA A 107 -13.22 6.27 5.97
CA ALA A 107 -13.93 5.02 6.22
C ALA A 107 -13.01 3.95 6.85
N CYS A 108 -11.74 3.88 6.46
CA CYS A 108 -10.78 2.98 7.08
C CYS A 108 -10.38 3.44 8.49
N ILE A 109 -10.17 4.75 8.68
CA ILE A 109 -9.88 5.31 10.01
C ILE A 109 -11.03 5.00 10.99
N ALA A 110 -12.28 5.06 10.54
CA ALA A 110 -13.44 4.74 11.37
C ALA A 110 -13.44 3.26 11.84
N ILE A 111 -12.86 2.35 11.07
CA ILE A 111 -12.69 0.94 11.45
C ILE A 111 -11.55 0.79 12.49
N TYR A 112 -10.48 1.57 12.35
CA TYR A 112 -9.26 1.47 13.18
C TYR A 112 -8.88 2.81 13.84
N PRO A 113 -9.73 3.40 14.71
CA PRO A 113 -9.52 4.76 15.22
C PRO A 113 -8.22 4.94 16.01
N ASN A 114 -7.78 3.89 16.72
CA ASN A 114 -6.54 3.91 17.52
C ASN A 114 -5.34 3.29 16.78
N GLU A 115 -5.54 2.74 15.59
CA GLU A 115 -4.56 1.97 14.84
C GLU A 115 -4.60 2.32 13.34
N ILE A 116 -4.66 3.62 13.02
CA ILE A 116 -4.80 4.11 11.64
C ILE A 116 -3.73 3.58 10.68
N TRP A 117 -2.56 3.17 11.21
CA TRP A 117 -1.49 2.53 10.46
C TRP A 117 -1.95 1.26 9.73
N ARG A 118 -3.01 0.58 10.20
CA ARG A 118 -3.62 -0.59 9.54
C ARG A 118 -4.13 -0.26 8.14
N CYS A 119 -4.51 0.99 7.88
CA CYS A 119 -5.02 1.42 6.58
C CYS A 119 -3.96 1.44 5.45
N PHE A 120 -2.68 1.24 5.76
CA PHE A 120 -1.64 1.05 4.75
C PHE A 120 -1.61 -0.38 4.17
N PHE A 121 -2.29 -1.34 4.81
CA PHE A 121 -2.28 -2.73 4.37
C PHE A 121 -3.49 -3.00 3.49
N GLY A 122 -3.25 -3.48 2.26
CA GLY A 122 -4.29 -3.65 1.23
C GLY A 122 -5.51 -4.42 1.74
N HIS A 123 -5.29 -5.56 2.37
CA HIS A 123 -6.35 -6.42 2.91
C HIS A 123 -7.16 -5.79 4.07
N ARG A 124 -6.68 -4.70 4.67
CA ARG A 124 -7.39 -3.93 5.71
C ARG A 124 -8.19 -2.77 5.12
N VAL A 125 -7.63 -2.09 4.11
CA VAL A 125 -8.22 -0.87 3.54
C VAL A 125 -9.18 -1.15 2.39
N VAL A 126 -9.05 -2.28 1.69
CA VAL A 126 -9.82 -2.58 0.47
C VAL A 126 -11.34 -2.49 0.67
N SER A 127 -11.86 -2.94 1.81
CA SER A 127 -13.30 -2.92 2.11
C SER A 127 -13.86 -1.51 2.32
N SER A 128 -12.99 -0.51 2.47
CA SER A 128 -13.36 0.89 2.63
C SER A 128 -13.22 1.71 1.34
N ILE A 129 -12.62 1.13 0.29
CA ILE A 129 -12.41 1.79 -1.00
C ILE A 129 -13.69 1.70 -1.84
N LYS A 130 -14.12 2.84 -2.39
CA LYS A 130 -15.31 2.93 -3.25
C LYS A 130 -14.96 2.75 -4.73
N SER A 131 -13.81 3.26 -5.14
CA SER A 131 -13.34 3.19 -6.52
C SER A 131 -12.98 1.77 -6.92
N SER A 132 -13.26 1.39 -8.17
CA SER A 132 -12.84 0.07 -8.66
C SER A 132 -11.31 -0.02 -8.73
N ILE A 133 -10.75 -1.08 -8.17
CA ILE A 133 -9.30 -1.34 -8.20
C ILE A 133 -8.99 -2.69 -8.85
N TYR A 134 -7.80 -2.80 -9.42
CA TYR A 134 -7.23 -4.06 -9.88
C TYR A 134 -5.91 -4.28 -9.15
N VAL A 135 -5.70 -5.46 -8.58
CA VAL A 135 -4.50 -5.78 -7.79
C VAL A 135 -3.63 -6.79 -8.53
N ILE A 136 -2.37 -6.43 -8.73
CA ILE A 136 -1.31 -7.31 -9.24
C ILE A 136 -0.34 -7.53 -8.09
N GLN A 137 -0.31 -8.74 -7.53
CA GLN A 137 0.56 -9.05 -6.40
C GLN A 137 1.24 -10.41 -6.60
N ASN A 138 2.56 -10.41 -6.47
CA ASN A 138 3.32 -11.66 -6.37
C ASN A 138 3.05 -12.30 -5.01
N LEU A 139 2.71 -13.59 -4.99
CA LEU A 139 2.51 -14.36 -3.74
C LEU A 139 3.78 -14.37 -2.86
N TYR A 140 4.94 -14.27 -3.50
CA TYR A 140 6.27 -14.28 -2.88
C TYR A 140 6.99 -12.98 -3.20
N ASP A 141 6.39 -11.85 -2.84
CA ASP A 141 6.95 -10.53 -3.11
C ASP A 141 8.30 -10.31 -2.40
N ALA A 142 9.31 -9.88 -3.15
CA ALA A 142 10.66 -9.73 -2.63
C ALA A 142 10.76 -8.67 -1.53
N ALA A 143 9.95 -7.60 -1.58
CA ALA A 143 9.94 -6.58 -0.54
C ALA A 143 9.29 -7.13 0.74
N GLN A 144 8.16 -7.84 0.64
CA GLN A 144 7.53 -8.51 1.79
C GLN A 144 8.47 -9.52 2.44
N ILE A 145 9.12 -10.38 1.64
CA ILE A 145 10.08 -11.37 2.14
C ILE A 145 11.27 -10.68 2.84
N LYS A 146 11.73 -9.54 2.32
CA LYS A 146 12.81 -8.75 2.90
C LYS A 146 12.42 -8.18 4.27
N VAL A 147 11.28 -7.51 4.38
CA VAL A 147 10.82 -6.91 5.68
C VAL A 147 10.38 -7.97 6.68
N ASN A 148 10.06 -9.18 6.22
CA ASN A 148 9.81 -10.34 7.08
C ASN A 148 11.11 -11.03 7.53
N ASN A 149 12.28 -10.53 7.14
CA ASN A 149 13.60 -11.06 7.53
C ASN A 149 13.78 -12.56 7.25
N VAL A 150 13.26 -13.05 6.11
CA VAL A 150 13.34 -14.48 5.77
C VAL A 150 14.76 -14.91 5.45
N PHE A 151 15.50 -14.11 4.68
CA PHE A 151 16.86 -14.43 4.25
C PHE A 151 17.92 -13.84 5.17
N ASP A 152 19.01 -14.59 5.32
CA ASP A 152 20.20 -14.13 6.05
C ASP A 152 21.00 -13.11 5.23
N GLU A 153 21.74 -12.24 5.91
CA GLU A 153 22.67 -11.29 5.28
C GLU A 153 23.88 -11.98 4.63
N ARG A 154 24.08 -13.28 4.93
CA ARG A 154 25.11 -14.10 4.28
C ARG A 154 24.44 -14.98 3.22
N PRO A 155 24.98 -15.03 1.99
CA PRO A 155 24.46 -15.90 0.95
C PRO A 155 24.72 -17.35 1.35
N ARG A 156 23.71 -18.01 1.92
CA ARG A 156 23.64 -19.47 1.87
C ARG A 156 22.92 -19.85 0.59
N SER A 157 23.45 -20.83 -0.11
CA SER A 157 22.85 -21.36 -1.34
C SER A 157 21.57 -22.15 -1.08
N ASP A 158 21.28 -22.52 0.18
CA ASP A 158 20.16 -23.35 0.58
C ASP A 158 19.28 -22.68 1.65
N LEU A 159 17.96 -22.79 1.46
CA LEU A 159 16.97 -22.39 2.45
C LEU A 159 16.69 -23.55 3.41
N SER A 160 16.64 -23.26 4.70
CA SER A 160 16.20 -24.22 5.72
C SER A 160 14.75 -24.65 5.52
N SER A 161 14.38 -25.82 6.04
CA SER A 161 13.00 -26.29 5.99
C SER A 161 12.01 -25.34 6.68
N GLU A 162 12.45 -24.58 7.67
CA GLU A 162 11.64 -23.56 8.35
C GLU A 162 11.40 -22.34 7.46
N GLN A 163 12.43 -21.86 6.76
CA GLN A 163 12.29 -20.78 5.77
C GLN A 163 11.33 -21.19 4.65
N TRP A 164 11.45 -22.42 4.14
CA TRP A 164 10.52 -22.94 3.14
C TRP A 164 9.08 -22.99 3.65
N ARG A 165 8.85 -23.51 4.86
CA ARG A 165 7.51 -23.54 5.48
C ARG A 165 6.93 -22.14 5.66
N TYR A 166 7.75 -21.18 6.10
CA TYR A 166 7.33 -19.79 6.26
C TYR A 166 6.93 -19.17 4.91
N LEU A 167 7.75 -19.35 3.86
CA LEU A 167 7.44 -18.85 2.52
C LEU A 167 6.12 -19.44 2.01
N LEU A 168 5.92 -20.76 2.12
CA LEU A 168 4.67 -21.40 1.69
C LEU A 168 3.44 -20.87 2.45
N SER A 169 3.56 -20.65 3.77
CA SER A 169 2.50 -20.00 4.56
C SER A 169 2.23 -18.58 4.07
N LEU A 170 3.27 -17.78 3.84
CA LEU A 170 3.16 -16.43 3.32
C LEU A 170 2.42 -16.41 1.97
N GLY A 171 2.75 -17.31 1.05
CA GLY A 171 2.08 -17.41 -0.24
C GLY A 171 0.59 -17.72 -0.12
N GLU A 172 0.21 -18.59 0.82
CA GLU A 172 -1.19 -18.92 1.10
C GLU A 172 -1.92 -17.77 1.80
N GLU A 173 -1.28 -17.07 2.75
CA GLU A 173 -1.83 -15.87 3.40
C GLU A 173 -2.09 -14.76 2.38
N VAL A 174 -1.14 -14.48 1.48
CA VAL A 174 -1.32 -13.48 0.41
C VAL A 174 -2.48 -13.91 -0.48
N LYS A 175 -2.54 -15.17 -0.92
CA LYS A 175 -3.63 -15.68 -1.75
C LYS A 175 -5.00 -15.55 -1.06
N GLN A 176 -5.10 -15.90 0.23
CA GLN A 176 -6.33 -15.78 1.00
C GLN A 176 -6.77 -14.32 1.14
N SER A 177 -5.82 -13.42 1.37
CA SER A 177 -6.12 -11.98 1.47
C SER A 177 -6.71 -11.37 0.19
N LEU A 178 -6.51 -12.03 -0.96
CA LEU A 178 -6.99 -11.61 -2.28
C LEU A 178 -8.33 -12.26 -2.68
N GLN A 179 -8.94 -13.13 -1.86
CA GLN A 179 -10.17 -13.86 -2.24
C GLN A 179 -11.40 -12.96 -2.45
N ASN A 180 -11.42 -11.78 -1.81
CA ASN A 180 -12.53 -10.83 -1.85
C ASN A 180 -12.14 -9.52 -2.56
N VAL A 181 -11.18 -9.61 -3.49
CA VAL A 181 -10.66 -8.48 -4.28
C VAL A 181 -11.00 -8.68 -5.75
#